data_AF-A0A523WET5-F1
#
_entry.id   AF-A0A523WET5-F1
#
_cell.length_a   1.000
_cell.length_b   1.000
_cell.length_c   1.000
_cell.angle_alpha   90.00
_cell.angle_beta   90.00
_cell.angle_gamma   90.00
#
_symmetry.space_group_name_H-M   'P 1'
#
loop_
_entity.id
_entity.type
_entity.pdbx_description
1 polymer ?
#
loop_
_entity_poly.entity_id
_entity_poly.type
_entity_poly.pdbx_seq_one_letter_code
_entity_poly.pdbx_strand_id
1 'polypeptide(L)'
;MQSVSVAAGKIAKLLKLPMEIVTFKEEFDPIYVYYKNGSDEPIPIYCDKGGEFEMRDVYKSLRNIMFVLSFHPKHSALKQIRKDVMVFS
;
A
#
# COMPACT_ATOMS: atom_id res chain seq x y z
N MET A 1 5.87 16.44 12.03
CA MET A 1 7.01 16.82 11.18
C MET A 1 7.33 18.32 11.23
N GLN A 2 6.38 19.22 10.92
CA GLN A 2 6.58 20.69 11.04
C GLN A 2 7.06 21.14 12.44
N SER A 3 6.58 20.48 13.50
CA SER A 3 7.00 20.75 14.88
C SER A 3 8.51 20.56 15.11
N VAL A 4 9.11 19.54 14.49
CA VAL A 4 10.54 19.20 14.64
C VAL A 4 11.42 20.22 13.93
N SER A 5 11.09 20.57 12.68
CA SER A 5 11.84 21.56 11.92
C SER A 5 11.78 22.96 12.56
N VAL A 6 10.62 23.34 13.12
CA VAL A 6 10.46 24.62 13.82
C VAL A 6 11.24 24.64 15.13
N ALA A 7 11.21 23.56 15.92
CA ALA A 7 12.00 23.46 17.14
C ALA A 7 13.51 23.50 16.85
N ALA A 8 13.97 22.74 15.86
CA ALA A 8 15.35 22.72 15.41
C ALA A 8 15.81 24.11 14.94
N GLY A 9 15.00 24.81 14.13
CA GLY A 9 15.30 26.16 13.68
C GLY A 9 15.37 27.20 14.81
N LYS A 10 14.54 27.07 15.85
CA LYS A 10 14.60 27.96 17.03
C LYS A 10 15.89 27.77 17.82
N ILE A 11 16.33 26.53 18.02
CA ILE A 11 17.58 26.22 18.73
C ILE A 11 18.80 26.67 17.92
N ALA A 12 18.81 26.44 16.60
CA ALA A 12 19.90 26.88 15.73
C ALA A 12 20.10 28.41 15.77
N LYS A 13 18.99 29.17 15.74
CA LYS A 13 19.02 30.63 15.88
C LYS A 13 19.52 31.08 17.25
N LEU A 14 19.05 30.44 18.32
CA LEU A 14 19.46 30.75 19.69
C LEU A 14 20.97 30.57 19.89
N LEU A 15 21.51 29.48 19.35
CA LEU A 15 22.92 29.10 19.54
C LEU A 15 23.85 29.65 18.46
N LYS A 16 23.31 30.38 17.46
CA LYS A 16 24.04 30.91 16.29
C LYS A 16 24.83 29.83 15.54
N LEU A 17 24.26 28.63 15.45
CA LEU A 17 24.88 27.51 14.77
C LEU A 17 24.41 27.45 13.32
N PRO A 18 25.30 27.20 12.35
CA PRO A 18 24.88 26.84 11.00
C PRO A 18 24.22 25.45 11.06
N MET A 19 22.92 25.40 10.76
CA MET A 19 22.15 24.16 10.74
C MET A 19 21.40 24.06 9.42
N GLU A 20 21.60 22.95 8.73
CA GLU A 20 20.79 22.56 7.59
C GLU A 20 19.81 21.47 8.04
N ILE A 21 18.52 21.67 7.75
CA ILE A 21 17.49 20.67 8.04
C ILE A 21 17.26 19.88 6.76
N VAL A 22 17.89 18.71 6.66
CA VAL A 22 17.68 17.77 5.56
C VAL A 22 16.58 16.81 5.95
N THR A 23 15.46 16.80 5.22
CA THR A 23 14.42 15.79 5.37
C THR A 23 14.63 14.70 4.34
N PHE A 24 14.93 13.49 4.79
CA PHE A 24 14.83 12.30 3.94
C PHE A 24 13.36 11.91 3.87
N LYS A 25 12.80 11.90 2.66
CA LYS A 25 11.59 11.11 2.41
C LYS A 25 12.04 9.67 2.39
N GLU A 26 11.47 8.83 3.24
CA GLU A 26 11.77 7.40 3.31
C GLU A 26 11.80 6.81 1.89
N GLU A 27 12.92 6.18 1.51
CA GLU A 27 12.96 5.30 0.35
C GLU A 27 12.04 4.13 0.66
N PHE A 28 10.82 4.17 0.13
CA PHE A 28 9.93 3.03 0.24
C PHE A 28 10.27 2.02 -0.83
N ASP A 29 10.49 0.77 -0.42
CA ASP A 29 10.55 -0.38 -1.32
C ASP A 29 9.11 -0.82 -1.65
N PRO A 30 8.60 -0.55 -2.85
CA PRO A 30 7.23 -0.89 -3.20
C PRO A 30 6.95 -2.39 -3.11
N ILE A 31 5.89 -2.77 -2.40
CA ILE A 31 5.43 -4.17 -2.34
C ILE A 31 4.42 -4.38 -3.47
N TYR A 32 4.76 -5.23 -4.43
CA TYR A 32 3.83 -5.64 -5.48
C TYR A 32 3.31 -7.04 -5.22
N VAL A 33 1.99 -7.19 -5.23
CA VAL A 33 1.32 -8.48 -5.08
C VAL A 33 0.72 -8.88 -6.42
N TYR A 34 1.07 -10.09 -6.86
CA TYR A 34 0.57 -10.67 -8.09
C TYR A 34 -0.24 -11.93 -7.81
N TYR A 35 -1.37 -12.08 -8.50
CA TYR A 35 -2.09 -13.34 -8.59
C TYR A 35 -1.55 -14.15 -9.76
N LYS A 36 -1.17 -15.40 -9.51
CA LYS A 36 -0.71 -16.34 -10.54
C LYS A 36 -1.60 -17.57 -10.55
N ASN A 37 -2.17 -17.89 -11.71
CA ASN A 37 -2.95 -19.11 -11.90
C ASN A 37 -2.21 -20.07 -12.84
N GLY A 38 -1.60 -21.11 -12.29
CA GLY A 38 -0.86 -22.09 -13.08
C GLY A 38 0.29 -21.47 -13.88
N SER A 39 0.32 -21.73 -15.18
CA SER A 39 1.36 -21.25 -16.11
C SER A 39 1.05 -19.88 -16.74
N ASP A 40 -0.08 -19.26 -16.40
CA ASP A 40 -0.44 -17.94 -16.95
C ASP A 40 0.51 -16.84 -16.46
N GLU A 41 0.53 -15.73 -17.19
CA GLU A 41 1.22 -14.50 -16.78
C GLU A 41 0.63 -13.97 -15.46
N PRO A 42 1.47 -13.61 -14.46
CA PRO A 42 0.99 -13.07 -13.20
C PRO A 42 0.23 -11.75 -13.40
N ILE A 43 -0.93 -11.62 -12.77
CA ILE A 43 -1.76 -10.42 -12.81
C ILE A 43 -1.45 -9.57 -11.58
N PRO A 44 -1.03 -8.30 -11.71
CA PRO A 44 -0.86 -7.42 -10.56
C PRO A 44 -2.22 -7.17 -9.90
N ILE A 45 -2.33 -7.42 -8.59
CA ILE A 45 -3.59 -7.25 -7.85
C ILE A 45 -3.49 -6.22 -6.73
N TYR A 46 -2.29 -5.85 -6.30
CA TYR A 46 -2.07 -4.79 -5.31
C TYR A 46 -0.64 -4.24 -5.41
N CYS A 47 -0.50 -2.96 -5.07
CA CYS A 47 0.79 -2.28 -4.97
C CYS A 47 0.75 -1.40 -3.73
N ASP A 48 1.65 -1.68 -2.79
CA ASP A 48 2.01 -0.76 -1.72
C ASP A 48 3.14 0.14 -2.21
N LYS A 49 3.03 1.44 -1.98
CA LYS A 49 4.05 2.45 -2.32
C LYS A 49 4.51 3.24 -1.09
N GLY A 50 4.16 2.76 0.09
CA GLY A 50 4.50 3.36 1.36
C GLY A 50 3.42 4.26 1.88
N GLY A 51 3.41 4.41 3.21
CA GLY A 51 2.36 5.09 3.96
C GLY A 51 1.79 4.20 5.05
N GLU A 52 1.01 4.81 5.93
CA GLU A 52 0.23 4.08 6.92
C GLU A 52 -1.07 3.59 6.28
N PHE A 53 -1.23 2.26 6.21
CA PHE A 53 -2.46 1.63 5.76
C PHE A 53 -2.98 0.71 6.86
N GLU A 54 -4.29 0.70 7.07
CA GLU A 54 -4.90 -0.31 7.91
C GLU A 54 -4.93 -1.65 7.16
N MET A 55 -4.60 -2.75 7.84
CA MET A 55 -4.67 -4.11 7.26
C MET A 55 -6.04 -4.40 6.62
N ARG A 56 -7.11 -3.80 7.15
CA ARG A 56 -8.48 -3.92 6.63
C ARG A 56 -8.61 -3.36 5.21
N ASP A 57 -7.94 -2.26 4.90
CA ASP A 57 -7.99 -1.62 3.58
C ASP A 57 -7.19 -2.41 2.54
N VAL A 58 -6.06 -2.97 2.95
CA VAL A 58 -5.27 -3.90 2.12
C VAL A 58 -6.11 -5.14 1.79
N TYR A 59 -6.73 -5.75 2.80
CA TYR A 59 -7.61 -6.91 2.61
C TYR A 59 -8.79 -6.60 1.69
N LYS A 60 -9.45 -5.45 1.88
CA LYS A 60 -10.57 -5.00 1.04
C LYS A 60 -10.14 -4.82 -0.41
N SER A 61 -8.99 -4.19 -0.64
CA SER A 61 -8.42 -3.96 -1.98
C SER A 61 -8.15 -5.27 -2.71
N LEU A 62 -7.42 -6.19 -2.06
CA LEU A 62 -7.13 -7.52 -2.61
C LEU A 62 -8.43 -8.29 -2.93
N ARG A 63 -9.36 -8.31 -1.98
CA ARG A 63 -10.64 -9.02 -2.12
C ARG A 63 -11.45 -8.51 -3.32
N ASN A 64 -11.51 -7.19 -3.51
CA ASN A 64 -12.26 -6.58 -4.61
C ASN A 64 -11.68 -6.96 -5.97
N ILE A 65 -10.36 -6.88 -6.15
CA ILE A 65 -9.72 -7.26 -7.41
C ILE A 65 -9.91 -8.75 -7.69
N MET A 66 -9.71 -9.61 -6.69
CA MET A 66 -9.94 -11.05 -6.84
C MET A 66 -11.42 -11.37 -7.15
N PHE A 67 -12.37 -10.60 -6.61
CA PHE A 67 -13.78 -10.72 -6.96
C PHE A 67 -14.04 -10.38 -8.44
N VAL A 68 -13.47 -9.29 -8.96
CA VAL A 68 -13.59 -8.94 -10.38
C VAL A 68 -12.96 -10.02 -11.26
N LEU A 69 -11.73 -10.45 -10.94
CA LEU A 69 -11.04 -11.50 -11.69
C LEU A 69 -11.81 -12.83 -11.69
N SER A 70 -12.58 -13.10 -10.63
CA SER A 70 -13.36 -14.32 -10.54
C SER A 70 -14.34 -14.49 -11.70
N PHE A 71 -14.83 -13.41 -12.32
CA PHE A 71 -15.77 -13.45 -13.45
C PHE A 71 -15.14 -13.90 -14.76
N HIS A 72 -13.80 -13.88 -14.85
CA HIS A 72 -13.09 -14.32 -16.04
C HIS A 72 -12.95 -15.86 -16.07
N PRO A 73 -13.25 -16.54 -17.19
CA PRO A 73 -13.28 -18.01 -17.26
C PRO A 73 -11.92 -18.67 -16.96
N LYS A 74 -10.80 -17.97 -17.24
CA LYS A 74 -9.44 -18.47 -16.94
C LYS A 74 -9.12 -18.51 -15.44
N HIS A 75 -9.92 -17.88 -14.57
CA HIS A 75 -9.64 -17.79 -13.13
C HIS A 75 -10.72 -18.50 -12.31
N SER A 76 -11.06 -19.72 -12.72
CA SER A 76 -12.11 -20.54 -12.10
C SER A 76 -11.88 -20.81 -10.61
N ALA A 77 -10.63 -20.85 -10.15
CA ALA A 77 -10.25 -20.97 -8.74
C ALA A 77 -10.81 -19.84 -7.87
N LEU A 78 -10.98 -18.64 -8.43
CA LEU A 78 -11.52 -17.47 -7.72
C LEU A 78 -13.05 -17.50 -7.59
N LYS A 79 -13.77 -18.44 -8.20
CA LYS A 79 -15.25 -18.46 -8.16
C LYS A 79 -15.81 -18.46 -6.74
N GLN A 80 -15.12 -19.06 -5.77
CA GLN A 80 -15.57 -19.14 -4.39
C GLN A 80 -15.70 -17.75 -3.75
N ILE A 81 -14.82 -16.80 -4.11
CA ILE A 81 -14.84 -15.44 -3.56
C ILE A 81 -16.15 -14.70 -3.85
N ARG A 82 -16.87 -15.08 -4.92
CA ARG A 82 -18.16 -14.48 -5.27
C ARG A 82 -19.18 -14.70 -4.17
N LYS A 83 -19.25 -15.94 -3.66
CA LYS A 83 -20.15 -16.29 -2.55
C LYS A 83 -19.75 -15.53 -1.29
N ASP A 84 -18.44 -15.51 -1.01
CA ASP A 84 -17.93 -14.88 0.19
C ASP A 84 -18.22 -13.38 0.19
N VAL A 85 -18.16 -12.68 -0.95
CA VAL A 85 -18.48 -11.24 -1.03
C VAL A 85 -19.99 -10.98 -0.98
N MET A 86 -20.79 -11.76 -1.71
CA MET A 86 -22.24 -11.57 -1.79
C MET A 86 -22.98 -11.84 -0.47
N VAL A 87 -22.39 -12.61 0.45
CA VAL A 87 -22.98 -12.89 1.78
C VAL A 87 -22.85 -11.70 2.75
N PHE A 88 -21.98 -10.72 2.48
CA PHE A 88 -21.78 -9.54 3.34
C PHE A 88 -22.24 -8.22 2.70
N SER A 89 -23.15 -8.28 1.72
CA SER A 89 -23.75 -7.10 1.07
C SER A 89 -25.13 -6.79 1.63
#